data_AF-A0AAN8VID2-F1
#
_entry.id   AF-A0AAN8VID2-F1
#
_cell.length_a   1.000
_cell.length_b   1.000
_cell.length_c   1.000
_cell.angle_alpha   90.00
_cell.angle_beta   90.00
_cell.angle_gamma   90.00
#
_symmetry.space_group_name_H-M   'P 1'
#
loop_
_entity.id
_entity.type
_entity.pdbx_description
1 polymer ?
#
loop_
_entity_poly.entity_id
_entity_poly.type
_entity_poly.pdbx_seq_one_letter_code
_entity_poly.pdbx_strand_id
1 'polypeptide(L)'
;MREEAVKKLREVVRNCVSKHLYSSAIFFADKVAAFTSDPANIYKKVQALFLGRHYRRAFHLLNASQIVLRDLRFRYLAAKCLEESRGVGFVYIIP
;
A
#
# COMPACT_ATOMS: atom_id res chain seq x y z
N MET A 1 2.66 5.28 25.32
CA MET A 1 1.23 5.01 25.05
C MET A 1 0.93 4.92 23.54
N ARG A 2 0.98 6.00 22.75
CA ARG A 2 0.54 5.99 21.33
C ARG A 2 1.46 5.17 20.39
N GLU A 3 2.78 5.25 20.56
CA GLU A 3 3.73 4.48 19.73
C GLU A 3 3.61 2.96 19.94
N GLU A 4 3.34 2.53 21.17
CA GLU A 4 3.19 1.13 21.49
C GLU A 4 1.90 0.55 20.87
N ALA A 5 0.82 1.33 20.84
CA ALA A 5 -0.39 0.97 20.12
C ALA A 5 -0.14 0.84 18.60
N VAL A 6 0.63 1.76 18.01
CA VAL A 6 1.03 1.68 16.59
C VAL A 6 1.89 0.44 16.32
N LYS A 7 2.80 0.08 17.23
CA LYS A 7 3.62 -1.13 17.12
C LYS A 7 2.75 -2.40 17.11
N LYS A 8 1.78 -2.49 18.03
CA LYS A 8 0.81 -3.61 18.07
C LYS A 8 -0.04 -3.66 16.80
N LEU A 9 -0.53 -2.52 16.31
CA LEU A 9 -1.29 -2.48 15.05
C LEU A 9 -0.46 -2.93 13.84
N ARG A 10 0.83 -2.54 13.77
CA ARG A 10 1.75 -3.01 12.71
C ARG A 10 1.94 -4.53 12.75
N GLU A 11 1.94 -5.12 13.93
CA GLU A 11 2.02 -6.57 14.11
C GLU A 11 0.72 -7.26 13.68
N VAL A 12 -0.45 -6.70 14.04
CA VAL A 12 -1.75 -7.18 13.55
C VAL A 12 -1.81 -7.17 12.02
N VAL A 13 -1.35 -6.10 11.37
CA VAL A 13 -1.30 -6.04 9.90
C VAL A 13 -0.45 -7.17 9.33
N ARG A 14 0.75 -7.44 9.89
CA ARG A 14 1.61 -8.54 9.44
C ARG A 14 0.93 -9.89 9.59
N ASN A 15 0.26 -10.12 10.72
CA ASN A 15 -0.48 -11.36 10.98
C ASN A 15 -1.69 -11.53 10.05
N CYS A 16 -2.40 -10.46 9.70
CA CYS A 16 -3.48 -10.52 8.72
C CYS A 16 -2.94 -10.86 7.33
N VAL A 17 -1.82 -10.27 6.92
CA VAL A 17 -1.19 -10.57 5.62
C VAL A 17 -0.71 -12.01 5.56
N SER A 18 -0.04 -12.52 6.60
CA SER A 18 0.44 -13.92 6.62
C SER A 18 -0.68 -14.95 6.59
N LYS A 19 -1.87 -14.59 7.10
CA LYS A 19 -3.08 -15.42 7.05
C LYS A 19 -3.95 -15.16 5.81
N HIS A 20 -3.47 -14.38 4.84
CA HIS A 20 -4.23 -13.98 3.65
C HIS A 20 -5.55 -13.23 3.93
N LEU A 21 -5.70 -12.65 5.13
CA LEU A 21 -6.85 -11.84 5.54
C LEU A 21 -6.69 -10.39 5.05
N TYR A 22 -6.67 -10.20 3.74
CA TYR A 22 -6.29 -8.91 3.13
C TYR A 22 -7.27 -7.78 3.46
N SER A 23 -8.57 -8.03 3.52
CA SER A 23 -9.58 -7.02 3.89
C SER A 23 -9.31 -6.44 5.28
N SER A 24 -9.00 -7.31 6.25
CA SER A 24 -8.62 -6.90 7.61
C SER A 24 -7.26 -6.20 7.63
N ALA A 25 -6.28 -6.71 6.88
CA ALA A 25 -4.96 -6.10 6.78
C ALA A 25 -5.04 -4.65 6.25
N ILE A 26 -5.85 -4.41 5.22
CA ILE A 26 -6.10 -3.08 4.65
C ILE A 26 -6.72 -2.15 5.70
N PHE A 27 -7.75 -2.61 6.42
CA PHE A 27 -8.39 -1.82 7.47
C PHE A 27 -7.41 -1.39 8.56
N PHE A 28 -6.60 -2.31 9.08
CA PHE A 28 -5.62 -1.97 10.11
C PHE A 28 -4.47 -1.12 9.57
N ALA A 29 -4.02 -1.34 8.34
CA ALA A 29 -2.99 -0.53 7.70
C ALA A 29 -3.46 0.93 7.49
N ASP A 30 -4.74 1.14 7.18
CA ASP A 30 -5.36 2.47 7.12
C ASP A 30 -5.27 3.20 8.46
N LYS A 31 -5.54 2.50 9.56
CA LYS A 31 -5.41 3.07 10.90
C LYS A 31 -3.95 3.41 11.21
N VAL A 32 -3.01 2.51 10.93
CA VAL A 32 -1.57 2.77 11.15
C VAL A 32 -1.12 3.98 10.34
N ALA A 33 -1.48 4.09 9.06
CA ALA A 33 -1.11 5.22 8.22
C ALA A 33 -1.74 6.54 8.72
N ALA A 34 -2.97 6.52 9.22
CA ALA A 34 -3.60 7.69 9.82
C ALA A 34 -2.94 8.13 11.14
N PHE A 35 -2.43 7.18 11.93
CA PHE A 35 -1.74 7.48 13.19
C PHE A 35 -0.28 7.90 13.00
N THR A 36 0.34 7.48 11.89
CA THR A 36 1.74 7.73 11.58
C THR A 36 1.87 8.09 10.10
N SER A 37 2.07 9.39 9.80
CA SER A 37 2.35 9.93 8.45
C SER A 37 3.73 9.56 7.90
N ASP A 38 4.20 8.36 8.23
CA ASP A 38 5.48 7.81 7.77
C ASP A 38 5.28 7.14 6.40
N PRO A 39 6.06 7.50 5.36
CA PRO A 39 5.98 6.87 4.04
C PRO A 39 6.09 5.34 4.11
N ALA A 40 6.86 4.77 5.04
CA ALA A 40 6.98 3.32 5.17
C ALA A 40 5.65 2.63 5.52
N ASN A 41 4.77 3.29 6.27
CA ASN A 41 3.44 2.76 6.57
C ASN A 41 2.49 2.89 5.37
N ILE A 42 2.62 3.97 4.59
CA ILE A 42 1.88 4.14 3.33
C ILE A 42 2.23 3.01 2.38
N TYR A 43 3.52 2.67 2.25
CA TYR A 43 3.97 1.54 1.43
C TYR A 43 3.28 0.23 1.83
N LYS A 44 3.24 -0.08 3.13
CA LYS A 44 2.57 -1.30 3.63
C LYS A 44 1.06 -1.31 3.35
N LYS A 45 0.39 -0.16 3.45
CA LYS A 45 -1.03 -0.01 3.08
C LYS A 45 -1.25 -0.30 1.59
N VAL A 46 -0.43 0.28 0.73
CA VAL A 46 -0.48 0.03 -0.72
C VAL A 46 -0.21 -1.45 -1.01
N GLN A 47 0.78 -2.06 -0.36
CA GLN A 47 1.10 -3.48 -0.51
C GLN A 47 -0.08 -4.37 -0.11
N ALA A 48 -0.76 -4.07 1.01
CA ALA A 48 -1.95 -4.80 1.42
C ALA A 48 -3.11 -4.66 0.41
N LEU A 49 -3.31 -3.45 -0.15
CA LEU A 49 -4.29 -3.21 -1.22
C LEU A 49 -3.95 -4.01 -2.49
N PHE A 50 -2.67 -4.07 -2.87
CA PHE A 50 -2.21 -4.86 -4.02
C PHE A 50 -2.49 -6.36 -3.81
N LEU A 51 -2.12 -6.91 -2.65
CA LEU A 51 -2.38 -8.32 -2.32
C LEU A 51 -3.88 -8.63 -2.27
N GLY A 52 -4.70 -7.68 -1.82
CA GLY A 52 -6.16 -7.75 -1.84
C GLY A 52 -6.79 -7.48 -3.21
N ARG A 53 -6.00 -7.41 -4.29
CA ARG A 53 -6.45 -7.14 -5.68
C ARG A 53 -7.17 -5.80 -5.88
N HIS A 54 -6.96 -4.83 -4.98
CA HIS A 54 -7.53 -3.48 -5.08
C HIS A 54 -6.57 -2.53 -5.81
N TYR A 55 -6.17 -2.89 -7.03
CA TYR A 55 -5.11 -2.22 -7.79
C TYR A 55 -5.40 -0.74 -8.10
N ARG A 56 -6.65 -0.41 -8.48
CA ARG A 56 -7.06 0.99 -8.73
C ARG A 56 -6.91 1.86 -7.49
N ARG A 57 -7.29 1.35 -6.31
CA ARG A 57 -7.16 2.06 -5.03
C ARG A 57 -5.69 2.21 -4.63
N ALA A 58 -4.89 1.16 -4.82
CA ALA A 58 -3.46 1.18 -4.57
C ALA A 58 -2.76 2.25 -5.43
N PHE A 59 -3.06 2.28 -6.74
CA PHE A 59 -2.49 3.24 -7.67
C PHE A 59 -2.90 4.69 -7.33
N HIS A 60 -4.17 4.93 -7.03
CA HIS A 60 -4.64 6.26 -6.63
C HIS A 60 -3.88 6.78 -5.40
N LEU A 61 -3.68 5.93 -4.40
CA LEU A 61 -2.95 6.29 -3.18
C LEU A 61 -1.47 6.60 -3.43
N LEU A 62 -0.83 5.83 -4.32
CA LEU A 62 0.55 6.06 -4.76
C LEU A 62 0.68 7.40 -5.49
N ASN A 63 -0.20 7.67 -6.45
CA ASN A 63 -0.19 8.91 -7.24
C ASN A 63 -0.46 10.14 -6.37
N ALA A 64 -1.42 10.05 -5.44
CA ALA A 64 -1.77 11.13 -4.52
C ALA A 64 -0.63 11.47 -3.56
N SER A 65 0.23 10.51 -3.19
CA SER A 65 1.29 10.77 -2.22
C SER A 65 2.51 11.49 -2.81
N GLN A 66 2.66 11.66 -4.14
CA GLN A 66 3.86 12.21 -4.82
C GLN A 66 5.20 11.49 -4.50
N ILE A 67 5.21 10.52 -3.58
CA ILE A 67 6.37 9.72 -3.15
C ILE A 67 6.87 8.80 -4.29
N VAL A 68 6.02 8.50 -5.27
CA VAL A 68 6.36 7.69 -6.46
C VAL A 68 7.56 8.25 -7.23
N LEU A 69 7.76 9.57 -7.20
CA LEU A 69 8.90 10.22 -7.85
C LEU A 69 10.19 10.12 -7.02
N ARG A 70 10.09 9.91 -5.70
CA ARG A 70 11.24 9.91 -4.78
C ARG A 70 11.78 8.53 -4.44
N ASP A 71 10.95 7.48 -4.45
CA ASP A 71 11.35 6.13 -4.03
C ASP A 71 11.03 5.09 -5.10
N LEU A 72 12.06 4.37 -5.55
CA LEU A 72 11.99 3.33 -6.57
C LEU A 72 10.98 2.24 -6.23
N ARG A 73 10.83 1.90 -4.93
CA ARG A 73 9.90 0.85 -4.48
C ARG A 73 8.44 1.24 -4.76
N PHE A 74 8.11 2.51 -4.55
CA PHE A 74 6.77 3.03 -4.83
C PHE A 74 6.49 3.07 -6.33
N ARG A 75 7.50 3.42 -7.13
CA ARG A 75 7.40 3.42 -8.60
C ARG A 75 7.20 2.01 -9.15
N TYR A 76 7.97 1.04 -8.67
CA TYR A 76 7.78 -0.37 -9.03
C TYR A 76 6.38 -0.87 -8.67
N LEU A 77 5.90 -0.59 -7.46
CA LEU A 77 4.58 -1.02 -7.03
C LEU A 77 3.45 -0.32 -7.82
N ALA A 78 3.64 0.95 -8.20
CA ALA A 78 2.70 1.67 -9.07
C ALA A 78 2.62 1.02 -10.47
N ALA A 79 3.78 0.74 -11.07
CA ALA A 79 3.87 0.06 -12.36
C ALA A 79 3.18 -1.32 -12.31
N LYS A 80 3.45 -2.10 -11.25
CA LYS A 80 2.84 -3.41 -11.06
C LYS A 80 1.33 -3.33 -10.84
N CYS A 81 0.84 -2.31 -10.12
CA CYS A 81 -0.61 -2.07 -9.98
C CYS A 81 -1.26 -1.74 -11.33
N LEU A 82 -0.58 -0.99 -12.19
CA LEU A 82 -1.08 -0.65 -13.52
C LEU A 82 -1.12 -1.87 -14.43
N GLU A 83 -0.05 -2.66 -14.46
CA GLU A 83 0.05 -3.92 -15.20
C GLU A 83 -1.07 -4.90 -14.78
N GLU A 84 -1.26 -5.08 -13.49
CA GLU A 84 -2.25 -6.04 -12.99
C GLU A 84 -3.69 -5.52 -13.08
N SER A 85 -3.90 -4.19 -13.05
CA SER A 85 -5.22 -3.58 -13.27
C SER A 85 -5.61 -3.51 -14.74
N ARG A 86 -4.65 -3.62 -15.67
CA ARG A 86 -4.86 -3.54 -17.12
C ARG A 86 -4.22 -4.75 -17.75
N GLY A 87 -5.02 -5.76 -18.10
CA GLY A 87 -4.56 -6.83 -18.98
C GLY A 87 -3.92 -6.23 -20.23
N VAL A 88 -2.59 -6.35 -20.31
CA VAL A 88 -1.70 -6.09 -21.45
C VAL A 88 -1.98 -4.79 -22.23
N GLY A 89 -1.23 -3.73 -21.91
CA GLY A 89 -0.98 -2.62 -22.84
C GLY A 89 -1.36 -1.25 -22.32
N PHE A 90 -0.40 -0.55 -21.69
CA PHE A 90 -0.26 0.91 -21.76
C PHE A 90 1.15 1.25 -21.26
N VAL A 91 2.12 1.25 -22.17
CA VAL A 91 3.54 1.62 -21.96
C VAL A 91 3.72 3.14 -21.77
N TYR A 92 2.64 3.91 -21.60
CA TYR A 92 2.65 5.38 -21.70
C TYR A 92 2.16 6.11 -20.44
N ILE A 93 2.50 5.64 -19.23
CA ILE A 93 2.26 6.45 -18.01
C ILE A 93 3.36 6.24 -16.98
N ILE A 94 4.60 6.51 -17.36
CA ILE A 94 5.59 7.08 -16.43
C ILE A 94 6.31 8.16 -17.26
N PRO A 95 6.14 9.46 -16.96
CA PRO A 95 6.92 10.52 -17.61
C PRO A 95 8.42 10.39 -17.30
#